data_AF-A6BFP1-F1
#
_entry.id   AF-A6BFP1-F1
#
_cell.length_a   1.000
_cell.length_b   1.000
_cell.length_c   1.000
_cell.angle_alpha   90.00
_cell.angle_beta   90.00
_cell.angle_gamma   90.00
#
_symmetry.space_group_name_H-M   'P 1'
#
loop_
_entity.id
_entity.type
_entity.pdbx_description
1 polymer ?
#
loop_
_entity_poly.entity_id
_entity_poly.type
_entity_poly.pdbx_seq_one_letter_code
_entity_poly.pdbx_strand_id
1 'polypeptide(L)'
;MVDNMEWFNVFGLIFIAVIMIPNVVFAIKCKDGFDNKWNNKYVEVTEQVGRLGCFGFMIINIPGTWFGWWSDEAFALYLIVDTILVMLYCAIWIICFKKNSVFRALALSIIPSMLFLFSGIMSRSVLLIIASVLFAPSHIMISYKNVK
;
A
#
# COMPACT_ATOMS: atom_id res chain seq x y z
N MET A 1 32.46 -5.84 -5.98
CA MET A 1 31.79 -5.31 -7.18
C MET A 1 30.37 -5.87 -7.19
N VAL A 2 29.47 -5.24 -6.45
CA VAL A 2 28.05 -5.62 -6.33
C VAL A 2 27.24 -4.37 -6.67
N ASP A 3 27.32 -3.93 -7.94
CA ASP A 3 26.76 -2.65 -8.40
C ASP A 3 25.46 -2.79 -9.22
N ASN A 4 24.72 -3.89 -9.06
CA ASN A 4 23.55 -4.19 -9.93
C ASN A 4 22.19 -4.32 -9.22
N MET A 5 22.04 -3.90 -7.95
CA MET A 5 20.77 -4.04 -7.21
C MET A 5 20.22 -2.74 -6.59
N GLU A 6 20.64 -1.55 -7.01
CA GLU A 6 20.05 -0.30 -6.46
C GLU A 6 18.62 -0.05 -6.96
N TRP A 7 18.31 -0.51 -8.17
CA TRP A 7 17.00 -0.39 -8.80
C TRP A 7 15.92 -1.32 -8.21
N PHE A 8 16.30 -2.34 -7.43
CA PHE A 8 15.37 -3.35 -6.93
C PHE A 8 15.30 -3.36 -5.40
N ASN A 9 14.15 -2.99 -4.86
CA ASN A 9 13.90 -3.00 -3.43
C ASN A 9 13.31 -4.35 -2.98
N VAL A 10 14.19 -5.26 -2.58
CA VAL A 10 13.83 -6.60 -2.07
C VAL A 10 12.89 -6.51 -0.86
N PHE A 11 13.14 -5.57 0.06
CA PHE A 11 12.30 -5.40 1.26
C PHE A 11 10.91 -4.88 0.90
N GLY A 12 10.86 -3.92 -0.03
CA GLY A 12 9.60 -3.44 -0.63
C GLY A 12 8.76 -4.56 -1.22
N LEU A 13 9.39 -5.48 -1.96
CA LEU A 13 8.72 -6.68 -2.48
C LEU A 13 8.14 -7.55 -1.37
N ILE A 14 8.90 -7.81 -0.31
CA ILE A 14 8.45 -8.63 0.82
C ILE A 14 7.21 -7.99 1.47
N PHE A 15 7.25 -6.68 1.76
CA PHE A 15 6.11 -5.98 2.37
C PHE A 15 4.86 -6.04 1.48
N ILE A 16 5.02 -5.82 0.17
CA ILE A 16 3.90 -5.94 -0.78
C ILE A 16 3.34 -7.36 -0.81
N ALA A 17 4.19 -8.37 -0.88
CA ALA A 17 3.76 -9.76 -0.91
C ALA A 17 2.90 -10.10 0.33
N VAL A 18 3.29 -9.61 1.51
CA VAL A 18 2.55 -9.84 2.76
C VAL A 18 1.20 -9.10 2.76
N ILE A 19 1.16 -7.83 2.35
CA ILE A 19 -0.10 -7.03 2.29
C ILE A 19 -1.06 -7.60 1.24
N MET A 20 -0.54 -8.15 0.15
CA MET A 20 -1.35 -8.71 -0.93
C MET A 20 -2.14 -9.96 -0.53
N ILE A 21 -1.65 -10.77 0.43
CA ILE A 21 -2.34 -11.99 0.85
C ILE A 21 -3.75 -11.66 1.40
N PRO A 22 -3.91 -10.79 2.42
CA PRO A 22 -5.22 -10.33 2.87
C PRO A 22 -6.10 -9.70 1.78
N ASN A 23 -5.51 -8.87 0.92
CA ASN A 23 -6.23 -8.17 -0.16
C ASN A 23 -6.83 -9.16 -1.17
N VAL A 24 -6.06 -10.16 -1.62
CA VAL A 24 -6.51 -11.19 -2.57
C VAL A 24 -7.57 -12.09 -1.92
N VAL A 25 -7.36 -12.51 -0.67
CA VAL A 25 -8.35 -13.32 0.06
C VAL A 25 -9.67 -12.56 0.21
N PHE A 26 -9.62 -11.25 0.48
CA PHE A 26 -10.81 -10.40 0.54
C PHE A 26 -11.50 -10.32 -0.83
N ALA A 27 -10.77 -10.11 -1.92
CA ALA A 27 -11.33 -10.06 -3.27
C ALA A 27 -12.01 -11.38 -3.69
N ILE A 28 -11.43 -12.54 -3.34
CA ILE A 28 -12.02 -13.85 -3.66
C ILE A 28 -13.29 -14.09 -2.85
N LYS A 29 -13.28 -13.72 -1.57
CA LYS A 29 -14.36 -14.04 -0.63
C LYS A 29 -15.53 -13.05 -0.66
N CYS A 30 -15.28 -11.82 -1.10
CA CYS A 30 -16.28 -10.77 -1.29
C CYS A 30 -16.62 -10.54 -2.77
N LYS A 31 -16.66 -11.62 -3.59
CA LYS A 31 -17.08 -11.54 -5.00
C LYS A 31 -18.48 -10.91 -5.21
N ASP A 32 -19.38 -11.05 -4.24
CA ASP A 32 -20.72 -10.43 -4.24
C ASP A 32 -20.79 -9.07 -3.49
N GLY A 33 -19.66 -8.59 -2.96
CA GLY A 33 -19.55 -7.33 -2.18
C GLY A 33 -18.93 -6.16 -2.95
N PHE A 34 -18.45 -6.42 -4.17
CA PHE A 34 -18.06 -5.38 -5.14
C PHE A 34 -19.23 -4.95 -6.03
N ASP A 35 -20.48 -5.13 -5.57
CA ASP A 35 -21.54 -4.22 -6.01
C ASP A 35 -21.20 -2.84 -5.42
N ASN A 36 -20.32 -2.12 -6.13
CA ASN A 36 -19.99 -0.73 -5.86
C ASN A 36 -21.30 0.06 -5.92
N LYS A 37 -21.98 0.21 -4.78
CA LYS A 37 -23.11 1.13 -4.63
C LYS A 37 -22.72 2.54 -5.08
N TRP A 38 -21.43 2.87 -5.02
CA TRP A 38 -20.84 4.04 -5.65
C TRP A 38 -20.17 3.73 -6.99
N ASN A 39 -20.91 3.95 -8.07
CA ASN A 39 -20.46 3.69 -9.44
C ASN A 39 -19.70 4.88 -10.06
N ASN A 40 -18.58 5.32 -9.45
CA ASN A 40 -17.72 6.34 -10.06
C ASN A 40 -16.45 5.71 -10.63
N LYS A 41 -16.53 5.34 -11.91
CA LYS A 41 -15.45 4.71 -12.67
C LYS A 41 -14.14 5.51 -12.66
N TYR A 42 -14.20 6.85 -12.55
CA TYR A 42 -12.98 7.67 -12.47
C TYR A 42 -12.22 7.47 -11.16
N VAL A 43 -12.92 7.37 -10.03
CA VAL A 43 -12.30 7.18 -8.71
C VAL A 43 -11.74 5.77 -8.58
N GLU A 44 -12.45 4.77 -9.10
CA GLU A 44 -11.97 3.39 -9.13
C GLU A 44 -10.73 3.23 -10.02
N VAL A 45 -10.72 3.83 -11.22
CA VAL A 45 -9.53 3.82 -12.08
C VAL A 45 -8.36 4.54 -11.40
N THR A 46 -8.60 5.68 -10.75
CA THR A 46 -7.56 6.41 -10.01
C THR A 46 -6.99 5.57 -8.87
N GLU A 47 -7.84 4.85 -8.14
CA GLU A 47 -7.44 3.94 -7.08
C GLU A 47 -6.59 2.79 -7.63
N GLN A 48 -7.03 2.13 -8.69
CA GLN A 48 -6.30 1.00 -9.28
C GLN A 48 -4.96 1.44 -9.87
N VAL A 49 -4.92 2.56 -10.60
CA VAL A 49 -3.68 3.13 -11.14
C VAL A 49 -2.73 3.53 -10.01
N GLY A 50 -3.25 4.20 -8.96
CA GLY A 50 -2.47 4.55 -7.78
C GLY A 50 -1.93 3.33 -7.06
N ARG A 51 -2.75 2.29 -6.86
CA ARG A 51 -2.37 1.03 -6.20
C ARG A 51 -1.27 0.30 -6.95
N LEU A 52 -1.45 0.12 -8.26
CA LEU A 52 -0.45 -0.52 -9.11
C LEU A 52 0.84 0.30 -9.17
N GLY A 53 0.72 1.63 -9.20
CA GLY A 53 1.86 2.54 -9.08
C GLY A 53 2.60 2.35 -7.76
N CYS A 54 1.89 2.33 -6.62
CA CYS A 54 2.48 2.08 -5.31
C CYS A 54 3.21 0.74 -5.25
N PHE A 55 2.59 -0.33 -5.75
CA PHE A 55 3.21 -1.65 -5.75
C PHE A 55 4.44 -1.69 -6.66
N GLY A 56 4.33 -1.13 -7.87
CA GLY A 56 5.42 -1.11 -8.84
C GLY A 56 6.62 -0.29 -8.35
N PHE A 57 6.39 0.95 -7.92
CA PHE A 57 7.45 1.88 -7.52
C PHE A 57 8.05 1.59 -6.14
N MET A 58 7.39 0.78 -5.32
CA MET A 58 7.98 0.28 -4.08
C MET A 58 8.91 -0.91 -4.31
N ILE A 59 8.72 -1.69 -5.39
CA ILE A 59 9.61 -2.81 -5.78
C ILE A 59 10.72 -2.33 -6.70
N ILE A 60 10.37 -1.51 -7.69
CA ILE A 60 11.28 -1.04 -8.74
C ILE A 60 11.51 0.45 -8.53
N ASN A 61 12.73 0.78 -8.12
CA ASN A 61 13.21 2.15 -8.04
C ASN A 61 13.67 2.58 -9.44
N ILE A 62 12.96 3.55 -10.04
CA ILE A 62 13.33 4.06 -11.36
C ILE A 62 14.48 5.09 -11.21
N PRO A 63 15.63 4.87 -11.88
CA PRO A 63 16.75 5.81 -11.86
C PRO A 63 16.31 7.22 -12.28
N GLY A 64 16.75 8.24 -11.55
CA GLY A 64 16.39 9.65 -11.79
C GLY A 64 15.09 10.11 -11.12
N THR A 65 14.31 9.20 -10.53
CA THR A 65 13.12 9.55 -9.71
C THR A 65 13.20 9.05 -8.27
N TRP A 66 14.20 8.21 -8.01
CA TRP A 66 14.57 7.69 -6.69
C TRP A 66 15.97 8.19 -6.36
N PHE A 67 16.11 8.79 -5.17
CA PHE A 67 17.38 9.34 -4.69
C PHE A 67 18.04 8.49 -3.60
N GLY A 68 17.47 7.33 -3.28
CA GLY A 68 17.98 6.45 -2.25
C GLY A 68 17.81 6.96 -0.83
N TRP A 69 18.43 6.25 0.11
CA TRP A 69 18.32 6.52 1.54
C TRP A 69 19.27 7.64 1.96
N TRP A 70 18.85 8.46 2.92
CA TRP A 70 19.71 9.53 3.45
C TRP A 70 20.87 8.99 4.28
N SER A 71 20.63 7.91 5.04
CA SER A 71 21.59 7.24 5.91
C SER A 71 21.16 5.80 6.18
N ASP A 72 22.07 4.99 6.73
CA ASP A 72 21.75 3.64 7.20
C ASP A 72 20.68 3.66 8.32
N GLU A 73 20.66 4.71 9.13
CA GLU A 73 19.62 4.95 10.15
C GLU A 73 18.24 5.17 9.52
N ALA A 74 18.18 5.94 8.42
CA ALA A 74 16.94 6.15 7.68
C ALA A 74 16.43 4.84 7.06
N PHE A 75 17.34 4.00 6.58
CA PHE A 75 17.00 2.66 6.09
C PHE A 75 16.52 1.74 7.22
N ALA A 76 17.15 1.76 8.39
CA ALA A 76 16.70 1.00 9.55
C ALA A 76 15.31 1.45 10.03
N LEU A 77 15.07 2.77 10.08
CA LEU A 77 13.75 3.34 10.41
C LEU A 77 12.68 2.92 9.41
N TYR A 78 13.01 2.92 8.11
CA TYR A 78 12.16 2.41 7.04
C TYR A 78 11.73 0.97 7.35
N LEU A 79 12.68 0.08 7.62
CA LEU A 79 12.39 -1.33 7.91
C LEU A 79 11.54 -1.51 9.18
N ILE A 80 11.87 -0.80 10.27
CA ILE A 80 11.16 -0.94 11.55
C ILE A 80 9.71 -0.49 11.40
N VAL A 81 9.48 0.71 10.87
CA VAL A 81 8.14 1.28 10.75
C VAL A 81 7.29 0.47 9.77
N ASP A 82 7.82 0.10 8.60
CA ASP A 82 7.08 -0.70 7.63
C ASP A 82 6.75 -2.09 8.19
N THR A 83 7.67 -2.72 8.92
CA THR A 83 7.40 -4.01 9.58
C THR A 83 6.28 -3.87 10.61
N ILE A 84 6.29 -2.81 11.43
CA ILE A 84 5.22 -2.56 12.41
C ILE A 84 3.89 -2.35 11.70
N LEU A 85 3.85 -1.54 10.64
CA LEU A 85 2.63 -1.28 9.86
C LEU A 85 2.08 -2.55 9.21
N VAL A 86 2.94 -3.39 8.62
CA VAL A 86 2.54 -4.69 8.03
C VAL A 86 2.01 -5.63 9.11
N MET A 87 2.68 -5.73 10.26
CA MET A 87 2.21 -6.56 11.37
C MET A 87 0.85 -6.10 11.88
N LEU A 88 0.64 -4.78 12.05
CA LEU A 88 -0.64 -4.21 12.44
C LEU A 88 -1.73 -4.50 11.40
N TYR A 89 -1.41 -4.35 10.11
CA TYR A 89 -2.33 -4.68 9.02
C TYR A 89 -2.78 -6.14 9.08
N CYS A 90 -1.83 -7.07 9.20
CA CYS A 90 -2.12 -8.50 9.31
C CYS A 90 -2.92 -8.82 10.58
N ALA A 91 -2.56 -8.26 11.73
CA ALA A 91 -3.25 -8.48 13.00
C ALA A 91 -4.71 -8.00 12.92
N ILE A 92 -4.94 -6.79 12.42
CA ILE A 92 -6.29 -6.24 12.23
C ILE A 92 -7.07 -7.10 11.24
N TRP A 93 -6.45 -7.55 10.15
CA TRP A 93 -7.11 -8.42 9.19
C TRP A 93 -7.56 -9.75 9.82
N ILE A 94 -6.72 -10.39 10.63
CA ILE A 94 -7.03 -11.66 11.33
C ILE A 94 -8.13 -11.44 12.39
N ILE A 95 -7.97 -10.43 13.25
CA ILE A 95 -8.91 -10.15 14.36
C ILE A 95 -10.27 -9.74 13.82
N CYS A 96 -10.29 -8.83 12.84
CA CYS A 96 -11.50 -8.32 12.23
C CYS A 96 -12.03 -9.24 11.11
N PHE A 97 -11.40 -10.38 10.84
CA PHE A 97 -11.79 -11.28 9.73
C PHE A 97 -13.28 -11.64 9.74
N LYS A 98 -13.87 -11.82 10.94
CA LYS A 98 -15.29 -12.15 11.13
C LYS A 98 -16.25 -10.96 11.22
N LYS A 99 -15.77 -9.73 11.41
CA LYS A 99 -16.62 -8.54 11.59
C LYS A 99 -16.52 -7.61 10.38
N ASN A 100 -17.63 -7.42 9.66
CA ASN A 100 -17.76 -6.41 8.62
C ASN A 100 -18.15 -5.09 9.26
N SER A 101 -17.15 -4.31 9.69
CA SER A 101 -17.33 -2.97 10.26
C SER A 101 -16.63 -1.94 9.39
N VAL A 102 -17.18 -0.73 9.36
CA VAL A 102 -16.54 0.46 8.75
C VAL A 102 -15.11 0.62 9.29
N PHE A 103 -14.88 0.33 10.57
CA PHE A 103 -13.55 0.38 11.18
C PHE A 103 -12.54 -0.54 10.48
N ARG A 104 -12.94 -1.77 10.13
CA ARG A 104 -12.08 -2.72 9.43
C ARG A 104 -11.71 -2.20 8.03
N ALA A 105 -12.70 -1.76 7.26
CA ALA A 105 -12.47 -1.27 5.90
C ALA A 105 -11.59 -0.02 5.89
N LEU A 106 -11.79 0.90 6.82
CA LEU A 106 -10.94 2.07 6.99
C LEU A 106 -9.53 1.69 7.46
N ALA A 107 -9.38 0.82 8.46
CA ALA A 107 -8.06 0.41 8.93
C ALA A 107 -7.24 -0.31 7.85
N LEU A 108 -7.87 -1.23 7.11
CA LEU A 108 -7.24 -1.96 6.00
C LEU A 108 -6.93 -1.07 4.79
N SER A 109 -7.52 0.13 4.69
CA SER A 109 -7.21 1.09 3.62
C SER A 109 -6.18 2.15 4.03
N ILE A 110 -6.25 2.64 5.27
CA ILE A 110 -5.35 3.66 5.79
C ILE A 110 -3.94 3.09 6.02
N ILE A 111 -3.82 1.87 6.58
CA ILE A 111 -2.49 1.31 6.92
C ILE A 111 -1.61 1.12 5.67
N PRO A 112 -2.08 0.47 4.57
CA PRO A 112 -1.29 0.39 3.35
C PRO A 112 -0.96 1.77 2.76
N SER A 113 -1.88 2.73 2.86
CA SER A 113 -1.66 4.10 2.36
C SER A 113 -0.54 4.81 3.13
N MET A 114 -0.52 4.69 4.46
CA MET A 114 0.54 5.24 5.30
C MET A 114 1.87 4.57 5.00
N LEU A 115 1.87 3.24 4.82
CA LEU A 115 3.06 2.48 4.46
C LEU A 115 3.64 2.99 3.14
N PHE A 116 2.87 3.05 2.05
CA PHE A 116 3.41 3.51 0.76
C PHE A 116 3.92 4.96 0.80
N LEU A 117 3.20 5.85 1.48
CA LEU A 117 3.62 7.25 1.60
C LEU A 117 4.92 7.36 2.41
N PHE A 118 5.00 6.67 3.54
CA PHE A 118 6.19 6.66 4.39
C PHE A 118 7.39 6.03 3.67
N SER A 119 7.21 4.86 3.04
CA SER A 119 8.22 4.23 2.20
C SER A 119 8.71 5.18 1.10
N GLY A 120 7.81 5.93 0.45
CA GLY A 120 8.15 6.92 -0.57
C GLY A 120 8.98 8.08 -0.05
N ILE A 121 8.64 8.62 1.13
CA ILE A 121 9.39 9.71 1.77
C ILE A 121 10.79 9.23 2.19
N MET A 122 10.87 8.08 2.85
CA MET A 122 12.14 7.54 3.36
C MET A 122 13.09 7.15 2.22
N SER A 123 12.56 6.56 1.14
CA SER A 123 13.33 6.21 -0.06
C SER A 123 13.55 7.38 -1.01
N ARG A 124 12.96 8.54 -0.73
CA ARG A 124 12.94 9.73 -1.61
C ARG A 124 12.51 9.38 -3.04
N SER A 125 11.51 8.53 -3.17
CA SER A 125 10.93 8.13 -4.46
C SER A 125 9.79 9.07 -4.83
N VAL A 126 10.03 9.96 -5.79
CA VAL A 126 9.02 10.94 -6.24
C VAL A 126 7.79 10.22 -6.82
N LEU A 127 8.01 9.16 -7.60
CA LEU A 127 6.93 8.39 -8.21
C LEU A 127 6.08 7.65 -7.18
N LEU A 128 6.70 7.07 -6.15
CA LEU A 128 5.97 6.40 -5.07
C LEU A 128 5.16 7.39 -4.23
N ILE A 129 5.68 8.59 -3.99
CA ILE A 129 4.94 9.66 -3.32
C ILE A 129 3.73 10.08 -4.15
N ILE A 130 3.91 10.34 -5.46
CA ILE A 130 2.78 10.72 -6.34
C ILE A 130 1.73 9.60 -6.38
N ALA A 131 2.15 8.34 -6.56
CA ALA A 131 1.25 7.20 -6.59
C ALA A 131 0.49 7.03 -5.27
N SER A 132 1.17 7.18 -4.12
CA SER A 132 0.54 7.05 -2.79
C SER A 132 -0.44 8.18 -2.50
N VAL A 133 -0.15 9.41 -2.92
CA VAL A 133 -1.06 10.56 -2.79
C VAL A 133 -2.30 10.40 -3.69
N LEU A 134 -2.20 9.76 -4.85
CA LEU A 134 -3.36 9.44 -5.69
C LEU A 134 -4.17 8.25 -5.14
N PHE A 135 -3.47 7.24 -4.62
CA PHE A 135 -4.03 6.02 -4.06
C PHE A 135 -4.80 6.28 -2.76
N ALA A 136 -4.18 6.93 -1.78
CA ALA A 136 -4.71 7.08 -0.43
C ALA A 136 -6.13 7.68 -0.37
N PRO A 137 -6.43 8.87 -0.96
CA PRO A 137 -7.75 9.47 -0.87
C PRO A 137 -8.80 8.60 -1.58
N SER A 138 -8.49 8.10 -2.78
CA SER A 138 -9.38 7.25 -3.57
C SER A 138 -9.70 5.93 -2.85
N HIS A 139 -8.68 5.28 -2.28
CA HIS A 139 -8.80 4.00 -1.58
C HIS A 139 -9.59 4.12 -0.28
N ILE A 140 -9.36 5.17 0.50
CA ILE A 140 -10.12 5.45 1.74
C ILE A 140 -11.56 5.80 1.40
N MET A 141 -11.79 6.62 0.36
CA MET A 141 -13.12 7.05 -0.06
C MET A 141 -14.00 5.86 -0.48
N ILE A 142 -13.45 4.97 -1.32
CA ILE A 142 -14.12 3.74 -1.76
C ILE A 142 -14.40 2.84 -0.54
N SER A 143 -13.41 2.65 0.34
CA SER A 143 -13.55 1.81 1.54
C SER A 143 -14.63 2.33 2.49
N TYR A 144 -14.76 3.65 2.65
CA TYR A 144 -15.81 4.25 3.49
C TYR A 144 -17.20 4.07 2.89
N LYS A 145 -17.33 4.23 1.58
CA LYS A 145 -18.64 4.25 0.90
C LYS A 145 -19.17 2.89 0.52
N ASN A 146 -18.31 1.89 0.39
CA ASN A 146 -18.76 0.52 0.18
C ASN A 146 -19.33 -0.11 1.47
N VAL A 147 -19.02 0.44 2.65
CA VAL A 147 -19.55 -0.05 3.93
C VAL A 147 -20.70 0.80 4.48
N LYS A 148 -20.94 2.00 3.92
CA LYS A 148 -22.06 2.88 4.28
C LYS A 148 -23.27 2.64 3.37
#